data_AF-A0A1F7YGI0-F1
#
_entry.id   AF-A0A1F7YGI0-F1
#
_cell.length_a   1.000
_cell.length_b   1.000
_cell.length_c   1.000
_cell.angle_alpha   90.00
_cell.angle_beta   90.00
_cell.angle_gamma   90.00
#
_symmetry.space_group_name_H-M   'P 1'
#
loop_
_entity.id
_entity.type
_entity.pdbx_description
1 polymer ?
#
loop_
_entity_poly.entity_id
_entity_poly.type
_entity_poly.pdbx_seq_one_letter_code
_entity_poly.pdbx_strand_id
1 'polypeptide(L)'
;MYLQDLDSAKIKIQKHFSKYPSASISAMFRELRKSQSISMFGDYSIIRLIVSTMQELGIEVRKRPLQRAIQQSPELKGQKSLPRQLLNDEMAVGYNTKMSQNKRNDGKTTNASSQGGNAHV
;
A
#
# COMPACT_ATOMS: atom_id res chain seq x y z
N MET A 1 -3.07 -19.90 -16.47
CA MET A 1 -4.06 -20.26 -15.44
C MET A 1 -4.05 -19.24 -14.30
N TYR A 2 -2.90 -18.95 -13.69
CA TYR A 2 -2.77 -18.00 -12.56
C TYR A 2 -3.43 -16.61 -12.73
N LEU A 3 -3.33 -15.97 -13.91
CA LEU A 3 -3.96 -14.66 -14.13
C LEU A 3 -5.50 -14.70 -13.98
N GLN A 4 -6.16 -15.78 -14.40
CA GLN A 4 -7.60 -15.95 -14.25
C GLN A 4 -8.02 -16.07 -12.78
N ASP A 5 -7.13 -16.56 -11.93
CA ASP A 5 -7.38 -16.67 -10.50
C ASP A 5 -7.38 -15.29 -9.82
N LEU A 6 -6.46 -14.39 -10.21
CA LEU A 6 -6.47 -13.01 -9.71
C LEU A 6 -7.69 -12.22 -10.18
N ASP A 7 -8.11 -12.38 -11.43
CA ASP A 7 -9.32 -11.74 -11.93
C ASP A 7 -10.57 -12.24 -11.18
N SER A 8 -10.63 -13.56 -10.94
CA SER A 8 -11.69 -14.16 -10.13
C SER A 8 -11.69 -13.65 -8.68
N ALA A 9 -10.50 -13.50 -8.09
CA ALA A 9 -10.35 -12.90 -6.76
C ALA A 9 -10.80 -11.44 -6.75
N LYS A 10 -10.43 -10.64 -7.76
CA LYS A 10 -10.90 -9.25 -7.90
C LYS A 10 -12.42 -9.17 -7.94
N ILE A 11 -13.08 -9.98 -8.78
CA ILE A 11 -14.54 -10.05 -8.87
C ILE A 11 -15.16 -10.42 -7.52
N LYS A 12 -14.56 -11.37 -6.80
CA LYS A 12 -15.03 -11.78 -5.47
C LYS A 12 -14.92 -10.66 -4.44
N ILE A 13 -13.77 -9.96 -4.40
CA ILE A 13 -13.55 -8.80 -3.52
C ILE A 13 -14.57 -7.72 -3.83
N GLN A 14 -14.74 -7.39 -5.12
CA GLN A 14 -15.68 -6.36 -5.57
C GLN A 14 -17.10 -6.67 -5.11
N LYS A 15 -17.63 -7.87 -5.42
CA LYS A 15 -18.97 -8.30 -4.98
C LYS A 15 -19.14 -8.22 -3.47
N HIS A 16 -18.12 -8.62 -2.71
CA HIS A 16 -18.20 -8.64 -1.25
C HIS A 16 -18.27 -7.22 -0.68
N PHE A 17 -17.36 -6.33 -1.06
CA PHE A 17 -17.30 -4.98 -0.51
C PHE A 17 -18.35 -4.03 -1.08
N SER A 18 -18.85 -4.25 -2.30
CA SER A 18 -20.03 -3.53 -2.79
C SER A 18 -21.27 -3.83 -1.94
N LYS A 19 -21.41 -5.06 -1.44
CA LYS A 19 -22.53 -5.44 -0.55
C LYS A 19 -22.28 -5.08 0.91
N TYR A 20 -21.02 -5.18 1.36
CA TYR A 20 -20.61 -4.98 2.75
C TYR A 20 -19.39 -4.04 2.83
N PRO A 21 -19.56 -2.72 2.67
CA PRO A 21 -18.43 -1.78 2.62
C PRO A 21 -17.57 -1.76 3.88
N SER A 22 -18.16 -2.07 5.04
CA SER A 22 -17.49 -2.13 6.35
C SER A 22 -16.91 -3.51 6.69
N ALA A 23 -16.91 -4.46 5.74
CA ALA A 23 -16.37 -5.80 5.98
C ALA A 23 -14.87 -5.78 6.32
N SER A 24 -14.41 -6.85 6.96
CA SER A 24 -13.03 -6.93 7.45
C SER A 24 -12.05 -7.31 6.34
N ILE A 25 -11.10 -6.41 6.07
CA ILE A 25 -9.95 -6.67 5.17
C ILE A 25 -9.19 -7.93 5.60
N SER A 26 -8.96 -8.11 6.90
CA SER A 26 -8.26 -9.28 7.43
C SER A 26 -9.03 -10.57 7.17
N ALA A 27 -10.37 -10.53 7.21
CA ALA A 27 -11.18 -11.71 6.90
C ALA A 27 -11.08 -12.09 5.41
N MET A 28 -11.23 -11.11 4.52
CA MET A 28 -11.07 -11.33 3.07
C MET A 28 -9.68 -11.83 2.71
N PHE A 29 -8.63 -11.26 3.31
CA PHE A 29 -7.25 -11.72 3.12
C PHE A 29 -7.08 -13.19 3.49
N ARG A 30 -7.52 -13.60 4.69
CA ARG A 30 -7.44 -15.01 5.10
C ARG A 30 -8.25 -15.92 4.20
N GLU A 31 -9.40 -15.48 3.71
CA GLU A 31 -10.24 -16.25 2.81
C GLU A 31 -9.54 -16.49 1.46
N LEU A 32 -8.98 -15.46 0.85
CA LEU A 32 -8.27 -15.57 -0.42
C LEU A 32 -6.99 -16.41 -0.29
N ARG A 33 -6.26 -16.26 0.81
CA ARG A 33 -5.03 -17.00 1.09
C ARG A 33 -5.23 -18.51 1.25
N LYS A 34 -6.44 -18.97 1.56
CA LYS A 34 -6.76 -20.42 1.61
C LYS A 34 -6.69 -21.08 0.23
N SER A 35 -6.85 -20.32 -0.85
CA SER A 35 -6.69 -20.85 -2.20
C SER A 35 -5.21 -20.99 -2.50
N GLN A 36 -4.78 -22.21 -2.83
CA GLN A 36 -3.39 -22.50 -3.18
C GLN A 36 -2.92 -21.62 -4.34
N SER A 37 -3.73 -21.51 -5.41
CA SER A 37 -3.36 -20.71 -6.60
C SER A 37 -3.19 -19.23 -6.29
N ILE A 38 -4.01 -18.68 -5.39
CA ILE A 38 -3.91 -17.28 -4.97
C ILE A 38 -2.71 -17.06 -4.04
N SER A 39 -2.45 -18.00 -3.12
CA SER A 39 -1.35 -17.89 -2.17
C SER A 39 0.03 -17.84 -2.85
N MET A 40 0.17 -18.43 -4.04
CA MET A 40 1.42 -18.42 -4.82
C MET A 40 1.86 -17.03 -5.27
N PHE A 41 0.95 -16.04 -5.30
CA PHE A 41 1.29 -14.66 -5.64
C PHE A 41 1.91 -13.86 -4.48
N GLY A 42 1.96 -14.44 -3.28
CA GLY A 42 2.46 -13.79 -2.08
C GLY A 42 1.44 -12.89 -1.40
N ASP A 43 1.62 -12.70 -0.09
CA ASP A 43 0.64 -12.01 0.75
C ASP A 43 0.50 -10.52 0.40
N TYR A 44 1.60 -9.89 -0.06
CA TYR A 44 1.58 -8.48 -0.50
C TYR A 44 0.60 -8.28 -1.65
N SER A 45 0.67 -9.15 -2.67
CA SER A 45 -0.18 -9.08 -3.87
C SER A 45 -1.65 -9.22 -3.52
N ILE A 46 -1.98 -10.12 -2.60
CA ILE A 46 -3.36 -10.34 -2.13
C ILE A 46 -3.87 -9.10 -1.37
N ILE A 47 -3.09 -8.59 -0.41
CA ILE A 47 -3.49 -7.41 0.37
C ILE A 47 -3.62 -6.19 -0.54
N ARG A 48 -2.68 -6.00 -1.48
CA ARG A 48 -2.73 -4.92 -2.46
C ARG A 48 -3.99 -5.00 -3.32
N LEU A 49 -4.34 -6.18 -3.82
CA LEU A 49 -5.53 -6.38 -4.64
C LEU A 49 -6.82 -6.02 -3.86
N ILE A 50 -6.90 -6.38 -2.58
CA ILE A 50 -8.03 -6.00 -1.72
C ILE A 50 -8.12 -4.48 -1.57
N VAL A 51 -7.00 -3.85 -1.18
CA VAL A 51 -6.93 -2.40 -0.96
C VAL A 51 -7.27 -1.63 -2.22
N SER A 52 -6.67 -1.99 -3.36
CA SER A 52 -6.92 -1.29 -4.63
C SER A 52 -8.37 -1.46 -5.07
N THR A 53 -8.96 -2.64 -4.93
CA THR A 53 -10.37 -2.87 -5.29
C THR A 53 -11.32 -2.08 -4.39
N MET A 54 -11.02 -1.95 -3.10
CA MET A 54 -11.81 -1.09 -2.20
C MET A 54 -11.70 0.40 -2.60
N GLN A 55 -10.50 0.87 -2.92
CA GLN A 55 -10.27 2.24 -3.40
C GLN A 55 -10.98 2.51 -4.74
N GLU A 56 -10.94 1.57 -5.68
CA GLU A 56 -11.69 1.63 -6.96
C GLU A 56 -13.20 1.74 -6.73
N LEU A 57 -13.73 1.13 -5.66
CA LEU A 57 -15.13 1.24 -5.26
C LEU A 57 -15.46 2.53 -4.47
N GLY A 58 -14.49 3.41 -4.24
CA GLY A 58 -14.65 4.61 -3.42
C GLY A 58 -14.79 4.33 -1.92
N ILE A 59 -14.38 3.14 -1.45
CA ILE A 59 -14.47 2.75 -0.04
C ILE A 59 -13.18 3.19 0.67
N GLU A 60 -13.32 3.97 1.73
CA GLU A 60 -12.20 4.42 2.56
C GLU A 60 -11.49 3.22 3.23
N VAL A 61 -10.22 3.02 2.90
CA VAL A 61 -9.38 2.01 3.55
C VAL A 61 -8.68 2.63 4.77
N ARG A 62 -9.13 2.25 5.96
CA ARG A 62 -8.55 2.77 7.21
C ARG A 62 -7.24 2.05 7.56
N LYS A 63 -6.26 2.81 8.06
CA LYS A 63 -4.93 2.32 8.46
C LYS A 63 -4.97 1.17 9.48
N ARG A 64 -5.82 1.27 10.52
CA ARG A 64 -5.87 0.27 11.60
C ARG A 64 -6.36 -1.10 11.10
N PRO A 65 -7.50 -1.22 10.38
CA PRO A 65 -7.90 -2.49 9.75
C PRO A 65 -6.85 -3.07 8.80
N LEU A 66 -6.21 -2.23 7.97
CA LEU A 66 -5.16 -2.67 7.06
C LEU A 66 -3.94 -3.20 7.82
N GLN A 67 -3.50 -2.49 8.86
CA GLN A 67 -2.40 -2.94 9.72
C GLN A 67 -2.70 -4.29 10.38
N ARG A 68 -3.94 -4.53 10.82
CA ARG A 68 -4.35 -5.84 11.35
C ARG A 68 -4.26 -6.96 10.31
N ALA A 69 -4.65 -6.68 9.06
CA ALA A 69 -4.51 -7.65 7.98
C ALA A 69 -3.04 -7.99 7.70
N ILE A 70 -2.16 -6.98 7.65
CA ILE A 70 -0.71 -7.15 7.47
C ILE A 70 -0.09 -7.96 8.61
N GLN A 71 -0.51 -7.73 9.86
CA GLN A 71 -0.01 -8.51 11.01
C GLN A 71 -0.40 -9.99 10.96
N GLN A 72 -1.46 -10.35 10.24
CA GLN A 72 -1.88 -11.75 10.04
C GLN A 72 -1.12 -12.43 8.89
N SER A 73 -0.37 -11.68 8.08
CA SER A 73 0.49 -12.22 7.04
C SER A 73 1.83 -12.68 7.64
N PRO A 74 2.23 -13.95 7.47
CA PRO A 74 3.56 -14.39 7.87
C PRO A 74 4.70 -13.74 7.07
N GLU A 75 4.43 -13.28 5.85
CA GLU A 75 5.42 -12.61 4.98
C GLU A 75 5.60 -11.13 5.33
N LEU A 76 4.53 -10.45 5.74
CA LEU A 76 4.51 -8.99 5.91
C LEU A 76 4.47 -8.54 7.37
N LYS A 77 4.31 -9.46 8.33
CA LYS A 77 4.34 -9.13 9.75
C LYS A 77 5.65 -8.39 10.09
N GLY A 78 5.53 -7.30 10.86
CA GLY A 78 6.66 -6.46 11.24
C GLY A 78 6.95 -5.29 10.30
N GLN A 79 6.36 -5.24 9.10
CA GLN A 79 6.56 -4.12 8.17
C GLN A 79 5.73 -2.89 8.57
N LYS A 80 6.29 -2.03 9.43
CA LYS A 80 5.60 -0.87 10.01
C LYS A 80 5.20 0.22 9.00
N SER A 81 5.98 0.38 7.92
CA SER A 81 5.73 1.37 6.87
C SER A 81 4.69 0.92 5.85
N LEU A 82 4.46 -0.39 5.72
CA LEU A 82 3.64 -0.98 4.68
C LEU A 82 2.18 -0.48 4.65
N PRO A 83 1.47 -0.33 5.79
CA PRO A 83 0.12 0.24 5.77
C PRO A 83 0.10 1.64 5.15
N ARG A 84 1.12 2.46 5.41
CA ARG A 84 1.19 3.81 4.84
C ARG A 84 1.50 3.75 3.34
N GLN A 85 2.42 2.89 2.92
CA GLN A 85 2.76 2.70 1.51
C GLN A 85 1.55 2.25 0.69
N LEU A 86 0.79 1.27 1.19
CA LEU A 86 -0.42 0.78 0.51
C LEU A 86 -1.55 1.81 0.42
N LEU A 87 -1.62 2.77 1.36
CA LEU A 87 -2.61 3.84 1.34
C LEU A 87 -2.17 5.05 0.52
N ASN A 88 -0.86 5.32 0.48
CA ASN A 88 -0.26 6.47 -0.18
C ASN A 88 0.23 6.16 -1.59
N ASP A 89 0.14 4.92 -2.05
CA ASP A 89 0.25 4.59 -3.46
C ASP A 89 -0.96 5.18 -4.19
N GLU A 90 -0.97 6.51 -4.31
CA GLU A 90 -1.68 7.21 -5.35
C GLU A 90 -1.17 6.63 -6.68
N MET A 91 -2.05 5.89 -7.37
CA MET A 91 -1.88 5.51 -8.77
C MET A 91 -0.75 4.52 -9.11
N ALA A 92 -0.95 3.23 -8.79
CA ALA A 92 -0.42 2.15 -9.64
C ALA A 92 -1.54 1.23 -10.18
N VAL A 93 -2.77 1.77 -10.30
CA VAL A 93 -3.81 1.18 -11.16
C VAL A 93 -3.72 1.91 -12.48
N GLY A 94 -2.73 1.51 -13.28
CA GLY A 94 -2.43 2.08 -14.58
C GLY A 94 -1.51 1.14 -15.34
N TYR A 95 -2.12 0.16 -16.00
CA TYR A 95 -1.49 -0.42 -17.19
C TYR A 95 -1.05 0.74 -18.10
N ASN A 96 0.27 0.86 -18.37
CA ASN A 96 0.90 1.82 -19.28
C ASN A 96 0.59 3.32 -19.09
N THR A 97 1.42 4.03 -18.31
CA THR A 97 1.80 5.40 -18.69
C THR A 97 3.23 5.70 -18.24
N LYS A 98 4.14 5.92 -19.19
CA LYS A 98 5.42 6.60 -18.95
C LYS A 98 5.12 7.97 -18.35
N MET A 99 5.57 8.27 -17.14
CA MET A 99 5.77 9.65 -16.72
C MET A 99 6.95 9.77 -15.77
N SER A 100 7.98 10.42 -16.31
CA SER A 100 9.15 10.94 -15.63
C SER A 100 8.73 11.85 -14.48
N GLN A 101 9.28 11.63 -13.29
CA GLN A 101 9.34 12.66 -12.25
C GLN A 101 10.78 12.83 -11.78
N ASN A 102 11.39 13.81 -12.42
CA ASN A 102 12.55 14.56 -11.98
C ASN A 102 12.26 15.14 -10.58
N LYS A 103 13.00 14.70 -9.55
CA LYS A 103 13.19 15.49 -8.32
C LYS A 103 14.67 15.49 -7.95
N ARG A 104 15.33 16.55 -8.43
CA ARG A 104 16.59 17.06 -7.91
C ARG A 104 16.42 17.36 -6.42
N ASN A 105 17.13 16.65 -5.56
CA ASN A 105 17.39 17.12 -4.20
C ASN A 105 18.59 18.06 -4.29
N ASP A 106 18.30 19.34 -4.49
CA ASP A 106 19.25 20.42 -4.28
C ASP A 106 18.80 21.21 -3.05
N GLY A 107 19.74 21.56 -2.18
CA GLY A 107 19.44 22.25 -0.92
C GLY A 107 20.18 21.72 0.31
N LYS A 108 21.50 21.54 0.20
CA LYS A 108 22.39 21.46 1.37
C LYS A 108 22.63 22.88 1.87
N THR A 109 21.79 23.36 2.79
CA THR A 109 22.04 24.61 3.54
C THR A 109 22.80 24.27 4.83
N THR A 110 24.12 24.35 4.76
CA THR A 110 24.98 24.40 5.96
C THR A 110 25.17 25.85 6.35
N ASN A 111 24.50 26.30 7.42
CA ASN A 111 24.81 27.57 8.07
C ASN A 111 26.10 27.38 8.89
N ALA A 112 27.23 27.82 8.32
CA ALA A 112 28.48 28.00 9.04
C ALA A 112 28.47 29.38 9.70
N SER A 113 28.40 29.42 11.03
CA SER A 113 28.53 30.64 11.82
C SER A 113 29.98 31.13 11.79
N SER A 114 30.24 32.18 11.03
CA SER A 114 31.43 33.02 11.14
C SER A 114 31.07 34.27 11.95
N GLN A 115 31.59 34.37 13.17
CA GLN A 115 31.55 35.64 13.91
C GLN A 115 32.94 35.89 14.48
N GLY A 116 33.79 36.49 13.64
CA GLY A 116 34.97 37.22 14.06
C GLY A 116 34.58 38.69 14.25
N GLY A 117 34.91 39.26 15.41
CA GLY A 117 34.73 40.67 15.72
C GLY A 117 35.89 41.16 16.58
N ASN A 118 36.80 41.89 15.95
CA ASN A 118 37.85 42.69 16.58
C ASN A 118 37.23 44.00 17.09
N ALA A 119 37.49 44.41 18.34
CA ALA A 119 37.46 45.81 18.77
C ALA A 119 38.12 46.03 20.15
N HIS A 120 39.34 46.58 20.10
CA HIS A 120 39.82 47.76 20.84
C HIS A 120 39.45 47.97 22.33
N VAL A 121 40.47 47.91 23.20
CA VAL A 121 40.76 48.92 24.24
C VAL A 121 42.26 49.07 24.37
#